data_AF-A0A535EA33-F1
#
_entry.id   AF-A0A535EA33-F1
#
_cell.length_a   1.000
_cell.length_b   1.000
_cell.length_c   1.000
_cell.angle_alpha   90.00
_cell.angle_beta   90.00
_cell.angle_gamma   90.00
#
_symmetry.space_group_name_H-M   'P 1'
#
loop_
_entity.id
_entity.type
_entity.pdbx_description
1 polymer ?
#
loop_
_entity_poly.entity_id
_entity_poly.type
_entity_poly.pdbx_seq_one_letter_code
_entity_poly.pdbx_strand_id
1 'polypeptide(L)'
;MTEQAPDSTRRRAGTRRSASLSYSVLVDGAMLRHQMRIRGLTAAEVARRARQRGQRVSEATISHAVNGYRIHPAKLRAIAAVLHEMEPLPGVEVLLQAETAAGAADIAPA
;
A
#
# COMPACT_ATOMS: atom_id res chain seq x y z
N MET A 1 -54.68 -4.28 36.41
CA MET A 1 -54.03 -3.28 35.53
C MET A 1 -52.55 -3.43 35.73
N THR A 2 -51.86 -3.98 34.73
CA THR A 2 -50.48 -4.46 34.82
C THR A 2 -49.55 -3.38 34.31
N GLU A 3 -48.84 -2.69 35.20
CA GLU A 3 -47.72 -1.83 34.81
C GLU A 3 -46.49 -2.70 34.57
N GLN A 4 -46.18 -2.96 33.29
CA GLN A 4 -44.89 -3.46 32.85
C GLN A 4 -44.13 -2.32 32.19
N ALA A 5 -43.14 -1.79 32.89
CA ALA A 5 -42.06 -1.01 32.29
C ALA A 5 -40.95 -1.98 31.86
N PRO A 6 -40.51 -1.99 30.59
CA PRO A 6 -39.28 -2.65 30.23
C PRO A 6 -38.09 -1.70 30.41
N ASP A 7 -37.29 -2.06 31.40
CA ASP A 7 -35.85 -1.84 31.49
C ASP A 7 -35.19 -1.84 30.10
N SER A 8 -34.62 -0.71 29.72
CA SER A 8 -33.77 -0.57 28.55
C SER A 8 -32.43 0.02 28.99
N THR A 9 -31.76 -0.71 29.88
CA THR A 9 -30.35 -0.47 30.19
C THR A 9 -29.51 -0.69 28.92
N ARG A 10 -29.21 0.45 28.29
CA ARG A 10 -28.10 0.67 27.37
C ARG A 10 -26.83 -0.02 27.87
N ARG A 11 -26.49 -1.15 27.27
CA ARG A 11 -25.08 -1.60 27.15
C ARG A 11 -24.91 -2.38 25.85
N ARG A 12 -25.13 -1.69 24.72
CA ARG A 12 -24.39 -2.06 23.51
C ARG A 12 -22.93 -1.86 23.84
N ALA A 13 -22.25 -2.97 24.09
CA ALA A 13 -20.81 -3.07 24.16
C ALA A 13 -20.25 -2.32 22.96
N GLY A 14 -19.82 -1.09 23.20
CA GLY A 14 -19.20 -0.26 22.20
C GLY A 14 -17.97 -1.02 21.75
N THR A 15 -18.06 -1.56 20.53
CA THR A 15 -16.95 -2.04 19.72
C THR A 15 -15.72 -1.25 20.11
N ARG A 16 -14.74 -1.93 20.73
CA ARG A 16 -13.42 -1.36 21.00
C ARG A 16 -12.95 -0.84 19.65
N ARG A 17 -13.11 0.47 19.45
CA ARG A 17 -12.58 1.22 18.31
C ARG A 17 -11.11 0.95 18.38
N SER A 18 -10.67 0.02 17.54
CA SER A 18 -9.28 -0.38 17.38
C SER A 18 -8.49 0.90 17.33
N ALA A 19 -7.71 1.14 18.37
CA ALA A 19 -6.87 2.32 18.49
C ALA A 19 -6.14 2.49 17.16
N SER A 20 -6.25 3.69 16.61
CA SER A 20 -5.66 4.10 15.35
C SER A 20 -4.17 3.74 15.30
N LEU A 21 -3.84 2.56 14.81
CA LEU A 21 -2.49 2.23 14.42
C LEU A 21 -2.21 3.03 13.16
N SER A 22 -1.77 4.27 13.39
CA SER A 22 -1.61 5.28 12.35
C SER A 22 -0.63 4.84 11.27
N TYR A 23 0.38 4.02 11.61
CA TYR A 23 1.38 3.51 10.68
C TYR A 23 1.87 2.13 11.13
N SER A 24 1.11 1.06 10.86
CA SER A 24 1.44 -0.30 11.31
C SER A 24 1.99 -1.24 10.24
N VAL A 25 1.78 -0.93 8.95
CA VAL A 25 2.04 -1.91 7.90
C VAL A 25 3.44 -1.72 7.34
N LEU A 26 4.26 -2.76 7.48
CA LEU A 26 5.52 -2.89 6.76
C LEU A 26 5.23 -3.56 5.41
N VAL A 27 5.75 -2.99 4.33
CA VAL A 27 5.57 -3.50 2.96
C VAL A 27 6.91 -4.05 2.47
N ASP A 28 6.89 -5.16 1.75
CA ASP A 28 8.05 -5.58 0.97
C ASP A 28 8.28 -4.56 -0.15
N GLY A 29 9.25 -3.68 0.06
CA GLY A 29 9.57 -2.60 -0.85
C GLY A 29 10.15 -3.07 -2.19
N ALA A 30 10.86 -4.20 -2.20
CA ALA A 30 11.39 -4.78 -3.43
C ALA A 30 10.24 -5.32 -4.30
N MET A 31 9.32 -6.06 -3.69
CA MET A 31 8.12 -6.55 -4.38
C MET A 31 7.24 -5.39 -4.86
N LEU A 32 7.00 -4.37 -4.02
CA LEU A 32 6.21 -3.21 -4.42
C LEU A 32 6.84 -2.48 -5.61
N ARG A 33 8.16 -2.26 -5.59
CA ARG A 33 8.90 -1.65 -6.70
C ARG A 33 8.79 -2.50 -7.96
N HIS A 34 8.93 -3.82 -7.84
CA HIS A 34 8.77 -4.75 -8.96
C HIS A 34 7.36 -4.67 -9.57
N GLN A 35 6.31 -4.73 -8.74
CA GLN A 35 4.92 -4.64 -9.20
C GLN A 35 4.62 -3.31 -9.91
N MET A 36 5.24 -2.21 -9.47
CA MET A 36 5.15 -0.93 -10.16
C MET A 36 5.86 -0.95 -11.52
N ARG A 37 7.08 -1.50 -11.59
CA ARG A 37 7.89 -1.58 -12.82
C ARG A 37 7.22 -2.42 -13.90
N ILE A 38 6.70 -3.60 -13.56
CA ILE A 38 6.02 -4.45 -14.54
C ILE A 38 4.75 -3.81 -15.13
N ARG A 39 4.21 -2.77 -14.48
CA ARG A 39 3.05 -2.00 -14.98
C ARG A 39 3.44 -0.65 -15.60
N GLY A 40 4.74 -0.35 -15.70
CA GLY A 40 5.22 0.94 -16.19
C GLY A 40 4.84 2.12 -15.29
N LEU A 41 4.69 1.91 -13.98
CA LEU A 41 4.23 2.93 -13.05
C LEU A 41 5.39 3.50 -12.21
N THR A 42 5.41 4.83 -12.09
CA THR A 42 6.25 5.54 -11.10
C THR A 42 5.46 5.82 -9.82
N ALA A 43 6.15 6.21 -8.74
CA ALA A 43 5.48 6.59 -7.49
C ALA A 43 4.57 7.82 -7.68
N ALA A 44 5.02 8.81 -8.44
CA ALA A 44 4.22 9.98 -8.85
C ALA A 44 2.95 9.55 -9.58
N GLU A 45 3.06 8.58 -10.49
CA GLU A 45 1.96 8.10 -11.30
C GLU A 45 0.92 7.34 -10.46
N VAL A 46 1.37 6.49 -9.54
CA VAL A 46 0.50 5.79 -8.59
C VAL A 46 -0.24 6.80 -7.70
N ALA A 47 0.46 7.83 -7.20
CA ALA A 47 -0.15 8.89 -6.39
C ALA A 47 -1.21 9.67 -7.18
N ARG A 48 -0.93 10.00 -8.45
CA ARG A 48 -1.86 10.69 -9.35
C ARG A 48 -3.13 9.88 -9.57
N ARG A 49 -3.00 8.60 -9.90
CA ARG A 49 -4.15 7.69 -10.09
C ARG A 49 -4.94 7.51 -8.80
N ALA A 50 -4.28 7.31 -7.66
CA ALA A 50 -4.96 7.23 -6.36
C ALA A 50 -5.80 8.51 -6.09
N ARG A 51 -5.25 9.69 -6.41
CA ARG A 51 -5.97 10.96 -6.27
C ARG A 51 -7.20 11.04 -7.17
N GLN A 52 -7.13 10.57 -8.41
CA GLN A 52 -8.28 10.51 -9.33
C GLN A 52 -9.42 9.64 -8.78
N ARG A 53 -9.10 8.65 -7.93
CA ARG A 53 -10.06 7.81 -7.20
C ARG A 53 -10.59 8.45 -5.91
N GLY A 54 -10.23 9.71 -5.65
CA GLY A 54 -10.55 10.39 -4.38
C GLY A 54 -9.71 9.93 -3.19
N GLN A 55 -8.66 9.12 -3.40
CA GLN A 55 -7.80 8.64 -2.33
C GLN A 55 -6.60 9.56 -2.15
N ARG A 56 -6.30 9.90 -0.89
CA ARG A 56 -5.15 10.74 -0.57
C ARG A 56 -3.91 9.87 -0.40
N VAL A 57 -3.12 9.66 -1.44
CA VAL A 57 -1.78 9.03 -1.33
C VAL A 57 -0.77 9.98 -1.97
N SER A 58 0.28 10.34 -1.23
CA SER A 58 1.37 11.14 -1.78
C SER A 58 2.47 10.25 -2.33
N GLU A 59 3.22 10.77 -3.29
CA GLU A 59 4.43 10.11 -3.80
C GLU A 59 5.43 9.77 -2.70
N ALA A 60 5.62 10.68 -1.73
CA ALA A 60 6.47 10.45 -0.56
C ALA A 60 6.01 9.24 0.26
N THR A 61 4.69 9.01 0.40
CA THR A 61 4.17 7.83 1.10
C THR A 61 4.54 6.53 0.40
N ILE A 62 4.51 6.52 -0.94
CA ILE A 62 4.86 5.35 -1.74
C ILE A 62 6.37 5.10 -1.67
N SER A 63 7.17 6.17 -1.77
CA SER A 63 8.63 6.12 -1.61
C SER A 63 9.02 5.58 -0.22
N HIS A 64 8.33 6.03 0.83
CA HIS A 64 8.48 5.49 2.18
C HIS A 64 8.18 4.00 2.23
N ALA A 65 7.06 3.54 1.67
CA ALA A 65 6.73 2.11 1.61
C ALA A 65 7.79 1.29 0.88
N VAL A 66 8.28 1.80 -0.26
CA VAL A 66 9.32 1.17 -1.08
C VAL A 66 10.68 1.09 -0.35
N ASN A 67 10.96 2.04 0.55
CA ASN A 67 12.17 2.07 1.37
C ASN A 67 11.99 1.35 2.72
N GLY A 68 10.90 0.60 2.91
CA GLY A 68 10.67 -0.21 4.10
C GLY A 68 10.15 0.57 5.32
N TYR A 69 9.67 1.81 5.15
CA TYR A 69 8.98 2.52 6.21
C TYR A 69 7.55 2.01 6.37
N ARG A 70 7.03 2.06 7.60
CA ARG A 70 5.65 1.69 7.87
C ARG A 70 4.68 2.72 7.31
N ILE A 71 3.60 2.23 6.70
CA ILE A 71 2.52 3.05 6.17
C ILE A 71 1.18 2.72 6.84
N HIS A 72 0.23 3.67 6.75
CA HIS A 72 -1.13 3.43 7.22
C HIS A 72 -1.83 2.37 6.34
N PRO A 73 -2.59 1.41 6.90
CA PRO A 73 -3.26 0.35 6.14
C PRO A 73 -4.14 0.85 4.99
N ALA A 74 -4.84 1.98 5.19
CA ALA A 74 -5.64 2.60 4.13
C ALA A 74 -4.81 3.08 2.93
N LYS A 75 -3.55 3.51 3.12
CA LYS A 75 -2.66 3.91 2.03
C LYS A 75 -2.19 2.68 1.26
N LEU A 76 -1.89 1.57 1.95
CA LEU A 76 -1.57 0.31 1.28
C LEU A 76 -2.72 -0.15 0.38
N ARG A 77 -3.96 -0.16 0.89
CA ARG A 77 -5.14 -0.53 0.09
C ARG A 77 -5.32 0.36 -1.12
N ALA A 78 -5.06 1.66 -0.96
CA ALA A 78 -5.13 2.62 -2.06
C ALA A 78 -4.08 2.33 -3.16
N ILE A 79 -2.84 2.08 -2.76
CA ILE A 79 -1.75 1.70 -3.68
C ILE A 79 -2.10 0.38 -4.39
N ALA A 80 -2.52 -0.64 -3.64
CA ALA A 80 -2.88 -1.95 -4.20
C ALA A 80 -4.03 -1.85 -5.21
N ALA A 81 -5.04 -1.03 -4.93
CA ALA A 81 -6.15 -0.81 -5.86
C ALA A 81 -5.69 -0.22 -7.20
N VAL A 82 -4.76 0.75 -7.18
CA VAL A 82 -4.18 1.32 -8.41
C VAL A 82 -3.37 0.28 -9.19
N LEU A 83 -2.58 -0.55 -8.49
CA LEU A 83 -1.80 -1.61 -9.14
C LEU A 83 -2.69 -2.68 -9.77
N HIS A 84 -3.80 -3.04 -9.13
CA HIS A 84 -4.72 -4.06 -9.64
C HIS A 84 -5.46 -3.62 -10.92
N GLU A 85 -5.60 -2.32 -11.15
CA GLU A 85 -6.28 -1.78 -12.34
C GLU A 85 -5.41 -1.77 -13.59
N MET A 86 -4.11 -1.96 -13.40
CA MET A 86 -3.13 -1.93 -14.48
C MET A 86 -2.66 -3.35 -14.73
N GLU A 87 -2.89 -3.82 -15.95
CA GLU A 87 -2.30 -5.08 -16.40
C GLU A 87 -0.78 -4.92 -16.47
N PRO A 88 -0.01 -5.96 -16.08
CA PRO A 88 1.41 -6.02 -16.37
C PRO A 88 1.66 -5.87 -17.88
N LEU A 89 2.71 -5.13 -18.23
CA LEU A 89 3.14 -4.95 -19.60
C LEU A 89 3.66 -6.29 -20.14
N PRO A 90 3.13 -6.80 -21.27
CA PRO A 90 3.51 -8.11 -21.78
C PRO A 90 5.00 -8.15 -22.14
N GLY A 91 5.72 -9.14 -21.60
CA GLY A 91 7.14 -9.37 -21.88
C GLY A 91 8.11 -8.44 -21.15
N VAL A 92 7.63 -7.54 -20.27
CA VAL A 92 8.49 -6.62 -19.53
C VAL A 92 9.40 -7.33 -18.54
N GLU A 93 8.98 -8.49 -18.02
CA GLU A 93 9.76 -9.27 -17.05
C GLU A 93 11.10 -9.73 -17.66
N VAL A 94 11.12 -10.02 -18.96
CA VAL A 94 12.35 -10.38 -19.70
C VAL A 94 13.35 -9.22 -19.70
N LEU A 95 12.85 -7.98 -19.81
CA LEU A 95 13.67 -6.78 -19.82
C LEU A 95 14.21 -6.44 -18.43
N LEU A 96 13.45 -6.75 -17.37
CA LEU A 96 13.83 -6.42 -15.99
C LEU A 96 14.88 -7.36 -15.39
N GLN A 97 15.12 -8.55 -15.97
CA GLN A 97 16.14 -9.49 -15.48
C GLN A 97 17.58 -8.97 -15.64
N ALA A 98 17.82 -8.02 -16.55
CA ALA A 98 19.17 -7.50 -16.84
C ALA A 98 19.77 -6.66 -15.69
N GLU A 99 18.94 -6.03 -14.85
CA GLU A 99 19.41 -5.06 -13.85
C GLU A 99 19.95 -5.74 -12.57
N THR A 100 19.49 -6.96 -12.25
CA THR A 100 19.92 -7.66 -11.03
C THR A 100 21.34 -8.24 -11.15
N ALA A 101 21.80 -8.55 -12.37
CA ALA A 101 23.15 -9.07 -12.61
C ALA A 101 24.22 -7.96 -12.66
N ALA A 102 23.85 -6.74 -13.08
CA ALA A 102 24.80 -5.64 -13.27
C ALA A 102 25.22 -4.95 -11.96
N GLY A 103 24.44 -5.05 -10.89
CA GLY A 103 24.74 -4.40 -9.60
C GLY A 103 25.71 -5.16 -8.68
N ALA A 104 26.08 -6.40 -9.01
CA ALA A 104 26.97 -7.21 -8.19
C ALA A 104 28.43 -7.24 -8.68
N ALA A 105 28.69 -6.80 -9.92
CA ALA A 105 30.01 -6.92 -10.55
C ALA A 105 30.91 -5.68 -10.37
N ASP A 106 30.39 -4.55 -9.89
CA ASP A 106 31.07 -3.24 -10.02
C ASP A 106 31.59 -2.66 -8.69
N ILE A 107 31.72 -3.48 -7.64
CA ILE A 107 32.32 -3.07 -6.36
C ILE A 107 33.35 -4.11 -5.90
N ALA A 108 34.47 -4.18 -6.62
CA ALA A 108 35.70 -4.75 -6.09
C ALA A 108 36.81 -3.68 -6.20
N PRO A 109 37.19 -3.01 -5.10
CA PRO A 109 38.41 -2.20 -5.10
C PRO A 109 39.63 -3.13 -5.17
N ALA A 110 40.54 -2.82 -6.11
CA ALA A 110 41.88 -3.38 -6.19
C ALA A 110 42.76 -2.91 -5.02
#